data_AF-A0A0Q5SFY4-F1
#
_entry.id   AF-A0A0Q5SFY4-F1
#
_cell.length_a   1.000
_cell.length_b   1.000
_cell.length_c   1.000
_cell.angle_alpha   90.00
_cell.angle_beta   90.00
_cell.angle_gamma   90.00
#
_symmetry.space_group_name_H-M   'P 1'
#
loop_
_entity.id
_entity.type
_entity.pdbx_description
1 polymer ?
#
loop_
_entity_poly.entity_id
_entity_poly.type
_entity_poly.pdbx_seq_one_letter_code
_entity_poly.pdbx_strand_id
1 'polypeptide(L)'
;MLDETAPDRWTVRSDAEGAPEAVIERFGGGYRLSRWSPTDAEPARLGVYTSVGLAETAWWRSVDRERGQGRRTMSARRTGLEDA
;
A
#
# COMPACT_ATOMS: atom_id res chain seq x y z
N MET A 1 3.05 9.95 -4.20
CA MET A 1 2.30 11.12 -4.68
C MET A 1 0.84 10.90 -4.33
N LEU A 2 0.22 11.92 -3.74
CA LEU A 2 -1.16 11.92 -3.30
C LEU A 2 -1.98 12.84 -4.22
N ASP A 3 -3.08 12.33 -4.75
CA ASP A 3 -3.96 13.06 -5.66
C ASP A 3 -5.42 12.98 -5.18
N GLU A 4 -6.13 14.11 -5.16
CA GLU A 4 -7.55 14.16 -4.81
C GLU A 4 -8.41 13.83 -6.02
N THR A 5 -8.92 12.60 -6.08
CA THR A 5 -9.70 12.10 -7.22
C THR A 5 -11.21 12.36 -7.09
N ALA A 6 -11.69 12.57 -5.87
CA ALA A 6 -13.09 12.83 -5.56
C ALA A 6 -13.20 13.55 -4.20
N PRO A 7 -14.32 14.23 -3.92
CA PRO A 7 -14.53 14.83 -2.61
C PRO A 7 -14.41 13.75 -1.52
N ASP A 8 -13.59 14.04 -0.51
CA ASP A 8 -13.28 13.14 0.59
C ASP A 8 -12.58 11.82 0.18
N ARG A 9 -11.99 11.75 -1.02
CA ARG A 9 -11.29 10.57 -1.53
C ARG A 9 -10.03 10.92 -2.32
N TRP A 10 -8.91 10.40 -1.84
CA TRP A 10 -7.59 10.56 -2.41
C TRP A 10 -7.03 9.23 -2.91
N THR A 11 -6.23 9.26 -3.97
CA THR A 11 -5.45 8.11 -4.42
C THR A 11 -3.97 8.36 -4.22
N VAL A 12 -3.26 7.29 -3.88
CA VAL A 12 -1.80 7.31 -3.73
C VAL A 12 -1.19 6.54 -4.89
N ARG A 13 -0.25 7.18 -5.58
CA ARG A 13 0.46 6.66 -6.75
C ARG A 13 1.97 6.85 -6.56
N SER A 14 2.79 5.91 -7.03
CA SER A 14 4.26 6.07 -7.05
C SER A 14 4.70 7.14 -8.05
N ASP A 15 3.98 7.27 -9.16
CA ASP A 15 4.26 8.18 -10.26
C ASP A 15 2.98 8.94 -10.67
N ALA A 16 3.14 10.12 -11.27
CA ALA A 16 2.02 10.96 -11.69
C ALA A 16 1.13 10.27 -12.73
N GLU A 17 1.71 9.49 -13.66
CA GLU A 17 0.98 8.76 -14.70
C GLU A 17 0.69 7.30 -14.28
N GLY A 18 1.42 6.77 -13.31
CA GLY A 18 1.33 5.37 -12.86
C GLY A 18 0.03 5.03 -12.13
N ALA A 19 -0.43 3.78 -12.23
CA ALA A 19 -1.71 3.34 -11.64
C ALA A 19 -1.84 3.63 -10.12
N PRO A 20 -3.06 3.89 -9.61
CA PRO A 20 -3.28 4.02 -8.17
C PRO A 20 -2.91 2.72 -7.44
N GLU A 21 -2.23 2.89 -6.30
CA GLU A 21 -1.76 1.78 -5.47
C GLU A 21 -2.48 1.72 -4.11
N ALA A 22 -2.96 2.86 -3.62
CA ALA A 22 -3.82 2.94 -2.45
C ALA A 22 -4.90 4.01 -2.59
N VAL A 23 -5.96 3.86 -1.80
CA VAL A 23 -7.05 4.82 -1.63
C VAL A 23 -7.06 5.29 -0.19
N ILE A 24 -7.27 6.58 0.00
CA ILE A 24 -7.57 7.18 1.29
C ILE A 24 -8.96 7.80 1.19
N GLU A 25 -9.86 7.43 2.10
CA GLU A 25 -11.23 7.94 2.13
C GLU A 25 -11.54 8.54 3.49
N ARG A 26 -12.31 9.62 3.53
CA ARG A 26 -12.76 10.16 4.81
C ARG A 26 -13.76 9.21 5.45
N PHE A 27 -13.55 8.92 6.73
CA PHE A 27 -14.36 7.98 7.49
C PHE A 27 -14.55 8.47 8.92
N GLY A 28 -15.79 8.83 9.28
CA GLY A 28 -16.18 9.09 10.68
C GLY A 28 -15.33 10.12 11.43
N GLY A 29 -14.71 11.07 10.73
CA GLY A 29 -13.81 12.08 11.33
C GLY A 29 -12.31 11.81 11.17
N GLY A 30 -11.92 10.67 10.58
CA GLY A 30 -10.55 10.36 10.19
C GLY A 30 -10.44 9.98 8.72
N TYR A 31 -9.35 9.32 8.37
CA TYR A 31 -8.97 8.94 7.02
C TYR A 31 -8.65 7.45 6.98
N ARG A 32 -9.48 6.67 6.31
CA ARG A 32 -9.30 5.24 6.10
C ARG A 32 -8.35 5.01 4.95
N LEU A 33 -7.27 4.26 5.20
CA LEU A 33 -6.36 3.79 4.17
C LEU A 33 -6.73 2.36 3.76
N SER A 34 -6.87 2.16 2.46
CA SER A 34 -7.11 0.85 1.85
C SER A 34 -6.18 0.64 0.66
N ARG A 35 -5.77 -0.60 0.43
CA ARG A 35 -4.98 -0.94 -0.77
C ARG A 35 -5.87 -0.84 -2.01
N TRP A 36 -5.35 -0.22 -3.07
CA TRP A 36 -6.07 -0.17 -4.35
C TRP A 36 -6.17 -1.57 -4.93
N SER A 37 -7.37 -1.95 -5.38
CA SER A 37 -7.59 -3.16 -6.16
C SER A 37 -8.30 -2.78 -7.46
N PRO A 38 -7.80 -3.19 -8.64
CA PRO A 38 -8.47 -2.95 -9.92
C PRO A 38 -9.66 -3.90 -10.14
N THR A 39 -9.71 -5.01 -9.42
CA THR A 39 -10.87 -5.90 -9.36
C THR A 39 -11.91 -5.33 -8.41
N ASP A 40 -13.19 -5.60 -8.68
CA ASP A 40 -14.36 -5.27 -7.82
C ASP A 40 -14.31 -5.91 -6.41
N ALA A 41 -13.15 -6.48 -6.04
CA ALA A 41 -12.88 -7.00 -4.72
C ALA A 41 -12.80 -5.86 -3.70
N GLU A 42 -13.29 -6.12 -2.49
CA GLU A 42 -13.19 -5.17 -1.39
C GLU A 42 -11.71 -4.79 -1.16
N PRO A 43 -11.36 -3.50 -1.23
CA PRO A 43 -9.99 -3.06 -1.07
C PRO A 43 -9.52 -3.38 0.35
N ALA A 44 -8.38 -4.06 0.45
CA ALA A 44 -7.85 -4.51 1.74
C ALA A 44 -7.62 -3.32 2.67
N ARG A 45 -8.35 -3.28 3.78
CA ARG A 45 -8.26 -2.19 4.77
C ARG A 45 -6.94 -2.30 5.53
N LEU A 46 -6.15 -1.23 5.49
CA LEU A 46 -4.84 -1.17 6.15
C LEU A 46 -4.90 -0.45 7.50
N GLY A 47 -5.79 0.55 7.64
CA GLY A 47 -5.96 1.26 8.91
C GLY A 47 -6.77 2.55 8.78
N VAL A 48 -6.92 3.26 9.90
CA VAL A 48 -7.55 4.60 9.97
C VAL A 48 -6.57 5.56 10.64
N TYR A 49 -6.42 6.74 10.05
CA TYR A 49 -5.46 7.77 10.42
C TYR A 49 -6.17 9.11 10.66
N THR A 50 -5.51 10.00 11.39
CA THR A 50 -6.06 11.33 11.72
C THR A 50 -5.81 12.38 10.64
N SER A 51 -4.95 12.10 9.66
CA SER A 51 -4.70 12.98 8.51
C SER A 51 -4.39 12.18 7.24
N VAL A 52 -4.65 12.79 6.07
CA VAL A 52 -4.32 12.20 4.76
C VAL A 52 -2.81 11.98 4.62
N GLY A 53 -2.00 12.95 5.07
CA GLY A 53 -0.53 12.83 5.00
C GLY A 53 0.04 11.70 5.87
N LEU A 54 -0.57 11.41 7.03
CA LEU A 54 -0.20 10.25 7.86
C LEU A 54 -0.58 8.94 7.17
N ALA A 55 -1.76 8.89 6.53
CA ALA A 55 -2.19 7.72 5.77
C ALA A 55 -1.25 7.44 4.58
N GLU A 56 -0.85 8.48 3.82
CA GLU A 56 0.14 8.33 2.73
C GLU A 56 1.48 7.81 3.27
N THR A 57 1.98 8.40 4.36
CA THR A 57 3.25 7.97 4.97
C THR A 57 3.19 6.50 5.40
N ALA A 58 2.07 6.08 5.98
CA ALA A 58 1.87 4.71 6.40
C ALA A 58 1.81 3.73 5.21
N TRP A 59 1.20 4.14 4.08
CA TRP A 59 1.23 3.36 2.84
C TRP A 59 2.67 3.12 2.38
N TRP A 60 3.49 4.16 2.27
CA TRP A 60 4.87 4.02 1.82
C TRP A 60 5.70 3.12 2.74
N ARG A 61 5.45 3.16 4.05
CA ARG A 61 6.07 2.22 5.01
C ARG A 61 5.61 0.78 4.83
N SER A 62 4.34 0.54 4.50
CA SER A 62 3.85 -0.81 4.17
C SER A 62 4.55 -1.34 2.92
N VAL A 63 4.59 -0.53 1.86
CA VAL A 63 5.24 -0.88 0.59
C VAL A 63 6.72 -1.19 0.80
N ASP A 64 7.45 -0.34 1.53
CA ASP A 64 8.86 -0.57 1.85
C ASP A 64 9.06 -1.89 2.60
N ARG A 65 8.22 -2.16 3.60
CA ARG A 65 8.24 -3.41 4.36
C ARG A 65 7.95 -4.63 3.48
N GLU A 66 6.96 -4.56 2.59
CA GLU A 66 6.62 -5.63 1.65
C GLU A 66 7.78 -5.91 0.67
N ARG A 67 8.38 -4.84 0.13
CA ARG A 67 9.55 -4.94 -0.76
C ARG A 67 10.77 -5.52 -0.05
N GLY A 68 11.01 -5.11 1.19
CA GLY A 68 12.08 -5.64 2.05
C GLY A 68 11.86 -7.10 2.45
N GLN A 69 10.61 -7.54 2.67
CA GLN A 69 10.27 -8.93 2.99
C GLN A 69 10.32 -9.85 1.77
N GLY A 70 9.87 -9.40 0.58
CA GLY A 70 9.99 -10.17 -0.66
C GLY A 70 11.44 -10.54 -0.99
N ARG A 71 12.40 -9.67 -0.66
CA ARG A 71 13.84 -9.92 -0.83
C ARG A 71 14.39 -10.98 0.13
N ARG A 72 13.81 -11.12 1.33
CA ARG A 72 14.22 -12.13 2.32
C ARG A 72 13.70 -13.52 1.96
N THR A 73 12.48 -13.61 1.43
CA THR A 73 11.85 -14.90 1.08
C THR A 73 12.51 -15.59 -0.13
N MET A 74 13.13 -14.85 -1.06
CA MET A 74 13.89 -15.47 -2.15
C MET A 74 15.25 -16.05 -1.71
N SER A 75 15.80 -15.63 -0.57
CA SER A 75 17.13 -16.11 -0.11
C SER A 75 17.07 -17.47 0.60
N ALA A 76 15.88 -18.04 0.85
CA ALA A 76 15.73 -19.30 1.57
C ALA A 76 15.66 -20.56 0.68
N ARG A 77 15.86 -20.46 -0.65
CA ARG A 77 15.77 -21.61 -1.58
C ARG A 77 17.05 -21.92 -2.35
N ARG A 78 18.23 -21.54 -1.86
CA ARG A 78 19.52 -21.89 -2.52
C ARG A 78 20.61 -22.34 -1.54
N THR A 79 20.25 -23.17 -0.56
CA THR A 79 21.24 -23.93 0.22
C THR A 79 20.65 -25.29 0.53
N GLY A 80 21.05 -26.29 -0.24
CA GLY A 80 20.57 -27.67 -0.09
C GLY A 80 20.73 -28.49 -1.37
N LEU A 81 21.93 -28.51 -1.95
CA LEU A 81 22.35 -29.61 -2.82
C LEU A 81 23.89 -29.67 -2.83
N GLU A 82 24.45 -30.07 -1.70
CA GLU A 82 25.78 -30.66 -1.65
C GLU A 82 25.68 -31.96 -0.86
N ASP A 83 26.32 -33.00 -1.42
CA ASP A 83 26.58 -34.34 -0.92
C ASP A 83 25.43 -35.38 -0.78
N ALA A 84 25.35 -36.25 -1.80
CA ALA A 84 25.34 -37.72 -1.63
C ALA A 84 25.76 -38.40 -2.95
#